data_AF-A0A075G261-F1
#
_entry.id   AF-A0A075G261-F1
#
_cell.length_a   1.000
_cell.length_b   1.000
_cell.length_c   1.000
_cell.angle_alpha   90.00
_cell.angle_beta   90.00
_cell.angle_gamma   90.00
#
_symmetry.space_group_name_H-M   'P 1'
#
loop_
_entity.id
_entity.type
_entity.pdbx_description
1 polymer ?
#
loop_
_entity_poly.entity_id
_entity_poly.type
_entity_poly.pdbx_seq_one_letter_code
_entity_poly.pdbx_strand_id
1 'polypeptide(L)'
;MVELGLPNPGISGEQPSTPLSEQWVSPSPNMMLEPTLISQVLDELLPASADRDLAFEMLNKMAEILLNGKLGRLVQGATIDGLYVEGLRTEWPFLVNIEQPLSDVMEHRWSPFGNQIVEQITSLTFELDGIADLVLCQTDGQSHNTIRAIDLKTTGGLSILNQPDDVEGTIFEIPSDPDNEIIRTPAELELLTHYRMQLYLYHLCLVRQEAMRETLGMATREVLRPGILVASTGRLISWTEEEFEQIGEEFDDLIKQLALVEVKEKGDEVNFPRLPIEEEQTCRQCPYYRGNIRLCAPNGIALGAVESDEIDLK
;
A
#
# COMPACT_ATOMS: atom_id res chain seq x y z
N MET A 1 -5.87 16.58 -2.96
CA MET A 1 -7.17 16.66 -3.68
C MET A 1 -8.19 15.70 -3.10
N VAL A 2 -7.91 14.39 -3.07
CA VAL A 2 -8.84 13.37 -2.54
C VAL A 2 -9.19 13.62 -1.07
N GLU A 3 -8.20 13.95 -0.25
CA GLU A 3 -8.36 14.26 1.19
C GLU A 3 -9.36 15.38 1.48
N LEU A 4 -9.44 16.37 0.60
CA LEU A 4 -10.25 17.58 0.77
C LEU A 4 -11.54 17.53 -0.06
N GLY A 5 -11.52 16.78 -1.16
CA GLY A 5 -12.53 16.85 -2.20
C GLY A 5 -13.48 15.67 -2.27
N LEU A 6 -13.08 14.51 -1.75
CA LEU A 6 -13.86 13.28 -1.87
C LEU A 6 -15.19 13.42 -1.10
N PRO A 7 -16.34 13.14 -1.75
CA PRO A 7 -17.61 13.16 -1.05
C PRO A 7 -17.68 12.04 -0.02
N ASN A 8 -18.40 12.29 1.07
CA ASN A 8 -18.83 11.29 2.02
C ASN A 8 -20.36 11.32 2.05
N PRO A 9 -21.05 10.23 1.68
CA PRO A 9 -22.51 10.24 1.64
C PRO A 9 -23.11 10.34 3.05
N GLY A 10 -22.32 10.03 4.09
CA GLY A 10 -22.76 9.95 5.46
C GLY A 10 -23.67 8.74 5.71
N ILE A 11 -24.26 8.71 6.91
CA ILE A 11 -25.18 7.65 7.31
C ILE A 11 -26.58 7.85 6.70
N SER A 12 -27.18 6.76 6.23
CA SER A 12 -28.55 6.75 5.70
C SER A 12 -29.63 6.81 6.80
N GLY A 13 -29.26 6.64 8.07
CA GLY A 13 -30.16 6.61 9.23
C GLY A 13 -29.66 7.48 10.39
N GLU A 14 -30.18 7.23 11.61
CA GLU A 14 -29.76 7.99 12.80
C GLU A 14 -28.39 7.57 13.37
N GLN A 15 -27.98 6.33 13.11
CA GLN A 15 -26.70 5.76 13.54
C GLN A 15 -26.10 4.87 12.46
N PRO A 16 -24.76 4.74 12.39
CA PRO A 16 -24.10 3.75 11.52
C PRO A 16 -24.43 2.33 11.96
N SER A 17 -24.35 1.36 11.04
CA SER A 17 -24.67 -0.05 11.31
C SER A 17 -23.76 -0.66 12.38
N THR A 18 -22.51 -0.21 12.42
CA THR A 18 -21.53 -0.54 13.45
C THR A 18 -20.93 0.78 13.99
N PRO A 19 -20.76 0.97 15.31
CA PRO A 19 -20.35 2.28 15.85
C PRO A 19 -19.07 2.84 15.20
N LEU A 20 -19.18 4.04 14.63
CA LEU A 20 -18.10 4.86 14.05
C LEU A 20 -18.11 6.24 14.70
N SER A 21 -16.94 6.88 14.81
CA SER A 21 -16.86 8.27 15.25
C SER A 21 -17.33 9.23 14.15
N GLU A 22 -17.66 10.47 14.54
CA GLU A 22 -18.11 11.53 13.62
C GLU A 22 -17.16 11.75 12.44
N GLN A 23 -15.84 11.54 12.62
CA GLN A 23 -14.84 11.67 11.57
C GLN A 23 -15.06 10.73 10.38
N TRP A 24 -15.78 9.62 10.56
CA TRP A 24 -16.08 8.66 9.50
C TRP A 24 -17.41 8.95 8.79
N VAL A 25 -18.39 9.44 9.54
CA VAL A 25 -19.79 9.49 9.10
C VAL A 25 -20.27 10.89 8.75
N SER A 26 -19.44 11.91 8.99
CA SER A 26 -19.77 13.31 8.68
C SER A 26 -19.94 13.47 7.17
N PRO A 27 -21.14 13.83 6.68
CA PRO A 27 -21.37 13.98 5.25
C PRO A 27 -20.56 15.16 4.70
N SER A 28 -19.95 14.97 3.54
CA SER A 28 -19.23 16.01 2.81
C SER A 28 -19.69 16.05 1.35
N PRO A 29 -19.92 17.24 0.78
CA PRO A 29 -20.27 17.36 -0.63
C PRO A 29 -19.06 16.95 -1.50
N ASN A 30 -19.35 16.58 -2.74
CA ASN A 30 -18.29 16.37 -3.73
C ASN A 30 -17.65 17.71 -4.09
N MET A 31 -16.37 17.88 -3.79
CA MET A 31 -15.60 19.06 -4.17
C MET A 31 -14.45 18.74 -5.14
N MET A 32 -14.33 17.48 -5.59
CA MET A 32 -13.21 17.03 -6.44
C MET A 32 -13.07 17.82 -7.76
N LEU A 33 -14.20 18.29 -8.32
CA LEU A 33 -14.23 19.06 -9.57
C LEU A 33 -14.35 20.57 -9.35
N GLU A 34 -14.31 21.04 -8.09
CA GLU A 34 -14.41 22.46 -7.79
C GLU A 34 -13.12 23.19 -8.21
N PRO A 35 -13.18 24.14 -9.17
CA PRO A 35 -11.98 24.81 -9.68
C PRO A 35 -11.19 25.55 -8.61
N THR A 36 -11.88 26.01 -7.56
CA THR A 36 -11.28 26.68 -6.39
C THR A 36 -10.43 25.71 -5.57
N LEU A 37 -10.92 24.49 -5.33
CA LEU A 37 -10.16 23.46 -4.62
C LEU A 37 -8.94 23.03 -5.43
N ILE A 38 -9.10 22.77 -6.73
CA ILE A 38 -7.99 22.40 -7.60
C ILE A 38 -6.95 23.52 -7.63
N SER A 39 -7.37 24.78 -7.75
CA SER A 39 -6.46 25.93 -7.70
C SER A 39 -5.71 26.02 -6.37
N GLN A 40 -6.38 25.83 -5.23
CA GLN A 40 -5.73 25.83 -3.91
C GLN A 40 -4.65 24.75 -3.81
N VAL A 41 -4.95 23.53 -4.25
CA VAL A 41 -3.99 22.42 -4.26
C VAL A 41 -2.78 22.75 -5.14
N LEU A 42 -2.99 23.35 -6.31
CA LEU A 42 -1.89 23.76 -7.19
C LEU A 42 -1.05 24.88 -6.57
N ASP A 43 -1.70 25.89 -5.98
CA ASP A 43 -0.99 27.03 -5.39
C ASP A 43 -0.13 26.59 -4.18
N GLU A 44 -0.49 25.52 -3.49
CA GLU A 44 0.27 24.96 -2.36
C GLU A 44 1.38 23.97 -2.78
N LEU A 45 1.10 23.08 -3.74
CA LEU A 45 1.96 21.92 -4.02
C LEU A 45 2.70 21.99 -5.35
N LEU A 46 2.27 22.84 -6.29
CA LEU A 46 2.88 22.89 -7.61
C LEU A 46 4.22 23.67 -7.57
N PRO A 47 5.32 23.08 -8.06
CA PRO A 47 6.59 23.81 -8.16
C PRO A 47 6.47 25.02 -9.08
N ALA A 48 7.14 26.13 -8.75
CA ALA A 48 7.09 27.38 -9.51
C ALA A 48 7.55 27.25 -10.99
N SER A 49 8.28 26.20 -11.33
CA SER A 49 8.75 25.91 -12.69
C SER A 49 7.78 25.06 -13.51
N ALA A 50 6.70 24.54 -12.93
CA ALA A 50 5.76 23.66 -13.61
C ALA A 50 4.66 24.46 -14.32
N ASP A 51 4.11 23.86 -15.38
CA ASP A 51 2.99 24.43 -16.13
C ASP A 51 1.69 24.27 -15.32
N ARG A 52 1.18 25.39 -14.81
CA ARG A 52 -0.01 25.42 -13.95
C ARG A 52 -1.28 25.04 -14.71
N ASP A 53 -1.42 25.47 -15.96
CA ASP A 53 -2.62 25.22 -16.74
C ASP A 53 -2.70 23.74 -17.11
N LEU A 54 -1.58 23.16 -17.54
CA LEU A 54 -1.48 21.73 -17.78
C LEU A 54 -1.77 20.90 -16.52
N ALA A 55 -1.17 21.27 -15.37
CA ALA A 55 -1.41 20.58 -14.12
C ALA A 55 -2.88 20.66 -13.66
N PHE A 56 -3.53 21.81 -13.88
CA PHE A 56 -4.96 21.97 -13.63
C PHE A 56 -5.79 21.03 -14.49
N GLU A 57 -5.53 20.99 -15.80
CA GLU A 57 -6.22 20.09 -16.73
C GLU A 57 -6.04 18.62 -16.33
N MET A 58 -4.82 18.23 -15.94
CA MET A 58 -4.51 16.87 -15.48
C MET A 58 -5.29 16.50 -14.22
N LEU A 59 -5.27 17.35 -13.18
CA LEU A 59 -5.97 17.09 -11.92
C LEU A 59 -7.48 17.04 -12.12
N ASN A 60 -8.03 17.97 -12.92
CA ASN A 60 -9.44 17.96 -13.26
C ASN A 60 -9.81 16.66 -13.99
N LYS A 61 -8.98 16.20 -14.93
CA LYS A 61 -9.21 14.95 -15.64
C LYS A 61 -9.16 13.73 -14.73
N MET A 62 -8.20 13.68 -13.81
CA MET A 62 -8.12 12.63 -12.79
C MET A 62 -9.36 12.61 -11.89
N ALA A 63 -9.84 13.78 -11.46
CA ALA A 63 -11.05 13.89 -10.67
C ALA A 63 -12.28 13.35 -11.42
N GLU A 64 -12.46 13.70 -12.70
CA GLU A 64 -13.54 13.15 -13.53
C GLU A 64 -13.48 11.63 -13.60
N ILE A 65 -12.29 11.09 -13.89
CA ILE A 65 -12.07 9.65 -14.05
C ILE A 65 -12.36 8.92 -12.73
N LEU A 66 -11.85 9.43 -11.62
CA LEU A 66 -12.08 8.87 -10.28
C LEU A 66 -13.57 8.83 -9.93
N LEU A 67 -14.28 9.94 -10.14
CA LEU A 67 -15.70 10.07 -9.80
C LEU A 67 -16.58 9.13 -10.64
N ASN A 68 -16.20 8.88 -11.91
CA ASN A 68 -16.92 7.96 -12.78
C ASN A 68 -16.59 6.48 -12.48
N GLY A 69 -15.47 6.20 -11.80
CA GLY A 69 -15.06 4.86 -11.39
C GLY A 69 -15.96 4.24 -10.32
N LYS A 70 -15.70 2.96 -9.99
CA LYS A 70 -16.44 2.21 -8.95
C LYS A 70 -16.42 2.92 -7.59
N LEU A 71 -15.24 3.33 -7.14
CA LEU A 71 -15.09 4.05 -5.88
C LEU A 71 -15.86 5.38 -5.89
N GLY A 72 -15.70 6.19 -6.94
CA GLY A 72 -16.38 7.47 -7.09
C GLY A 72 -17.89 7.37 -6.95
N ARG A 73 -18.51 6.38 -7.63
CA ARG A 73 -19.94 6.10 -7.50
C ARG A 73 -20.34 5.68 -6.08
N LEU A 74 -19.55 4.79 -5.44
CA LEU A 74 -19.79 4.36 -4.06
C LEU A 74 -19.79 5.54 -3.08
N VAL A 75 -18.77 6.40 -3.13
CA VAL A 75 -18.66 7.57 -2.23
C VAL A 75 -19.64 8.70 -2.57
N GLN A 76 -20.29 8.64 -3.74
CA GLN A 76 -21.43 9.49 -4.09
C GLN A 76 -22.78 8.91 -3.64
N GLY A 77 -22.77 7.76 -2.94
CA GLY A 77 -23.96 7.12 -2.36
C GLY A 77 -24.60 6.04 -3.24
N ALA A 78 -23.94 5.58 -4.30
CA ALA A 78 -24.42 4.44 -5.06
C ALA A 78 -24.33 3.15 -4.25
N THR A 79 -25.27 2.23 -4.49
CA THR A 79 -25.18 0.84 -4.04
C THR A 79 -24.57 0.00 -5.15
N ILE A 80 -23.45 -0.66 -4.87
CA ILE A 80 -22.75 -1.56 -5.80
C ILE A 80 -22.53 -2.89 -5.10
N ASP A 81 -22.81 -4.00 -5.79
CA ASP A 81 -22.71 -5.36 -5.24
C ASP A 81 -23.53 -5.56 -3.94
N GLY A 82 -24.64 -4.83 -3.81
CA GLY A 82 -25.51 -4.86 -2.63
C GLY A 82 -25.02 -4.04 -1.45
N LEU A 83 -23.87 -3.38 -1.55
CA LEU A 83 -23.26 -2.57 -0.49
C LEU A 83 -23.29 -1.09 -0.84
N TYR A 84 -23.49 -0.24 0.16
CA TYR A 84 -23.31 1.22 0.05
C TYR A 84 -22.36 1.72 1.13
N VAL A 85 -21.76 2.89 0.90
CA VAL A 85 -20.83 3.51 1.86
C VAL A 85 -21.62 4.17 2.98
N GLU A 86 -21.29 3.82 4.22
CA GLU A 86 -21.86 4.46 5.42
C GLU A 86 -20.84 5.35 6.15
N GLY A 87 -19.56 5.23 5.80
CA GLY A 87 -18.51 6.10 6.30
C GLY A 87 -17.17 5.86 5.62
N LEU A 88 -16.32 6.86 5.68
CA LEU A 88 -14.96 6.79 5.15
C LEU A 88 -14.02 7.66 5.97
N ARG A 89 -12.74 7.35 5.92
CA ARG A 89 -11.70 8.18 6.52
C ARG A 89 -10.52 8.28 5.56
N THR A 90 -10.19 9.50 5.17
CA THR A 90 -8.94 9.81 4.49
C THR A 90 -7.82 9.93 5.50
N GLU A 91 -6.58 9.70 5.07
CA GLU A 91 -5.37 9.79 5.90
C GLU A 91 -5.50 9.00 7.22
N TRP A 92 -5.91 7.74 7.16
CA TRP A 92 -6.11 6.93 8.35
C TRP A 92 -4.73 6.53 8.94
N PRO A 93 -4.35 7.05 10.12
CA PRO A 93 -3.08 6.70 10.74
C PRO A 93 -3.22 5.36 11.45
N PHE A 94 -2.14 4.57 11.43
CA PHE A 94 -2.06 3.33 12.18
C PHE A 94 -0.70 3.18 12.86
N LEU A 95 -0.71 2.34 13.88
CA LEU A 95 0.45 1.83 14.58
C LEU A 95 0.18 0.37 14.87
N VAL A 96 1.12 -0.51 14.53
CA VAL A 96 0.99 -1.94 14.75
C VAL A 96 2.29 -2.54 15.26
N ASN A 97 2.16 -3.34 16.32
CA ASN A 97 3.28 -4.05 16.93
C ASN A 97 3.24 -5.52 16.54
N ILE A 98 4.22 -5.98 15.78
CA ILE A 98 4.32 -7.38 15.36
C ILE A 98 5.40 -8.06 16.19
N GLU A 99 4.98 -8.94 17.10
CA GLU A 99 5.90 -9.76 17.86
C GLU A 99 6.29 -10.99 17.05
N GLN A 100 7.59 -11.12 16.78
CA GLN A 100 8.18 -12.26 16.12
C GLN A 100 8.94 -13.10 17.14
N PRO A 101 8.45 -14.30 17.52
CA PRO A 101 9.20 -15.20 18.37
C PRO A 101 10.48 -15.68 17.67
N LEU A 102 11.55 -15.80 18.45
CA LEU A 102 12.86 -16.26 18.03
C LEU A 102 13.30 -17.45 18.89
N SER A 103 13.92 -18.44 18.25
CA SER A 103 14.49 -19.60 18.92
C SER A 103 16.01 -19.60 18.75
N ASP A 104 16.72 -19.99 19.80
CA ASP A 104 18.17 -20.26 19.77
C ASP A 104 19.06 -19.06 19.40
N VAL A 105 18.64 -17.84 19.73
CA VAL A 105 19.45 -16.65 19.52
C VAL A 105 20.12 -16.20 20.82
N MET A 106 21.44 -16.33 20.86
CA MET A 106 22.27 -16.04 22.03
C MET A 106 23.10 -14.78 21.77
N GLU A 107 23.05 -13.81 22.69
CA GLU A 107 23.95 -12.67 22.64
C GLU A 107 25.28 -13.03 23.32
N HIS A 108 26.37 -12.77 22.61
CA HIS A 108 27.71 -13.03 23.07
C HIS A 108 28.44 -11.74 23.42
N ARG A 109 29.12 -11.72 24.57
CA ARG A 109 30.09 -10.67 24.90
C ARG A 109 31.48 -11.27 24.90
N TRP A 110 32.41 -10.60 24.21
CA TRP A 110 33.82 -10.97 24.27
C TRP A 110 34.39 -10.72 25.67
N SER A 111 35.13 -11.69 26.20
CA SER A 111 35.90 -11.56 27.43
C SER A 111 37.32 -12.13 27.24
N PRO A 112 38.29 -11.82 28.11
CA PRO A 112 39.61 -12.45 28.10
C PRO A 112 39.59 -13.99 28.24
N PHE A 113 38.46 -14.57 28.64
CA PHE A 113 38.26 -16.02 28.77
C PHE A 113 37.48 -16.63 27.59
N GLY A 114 37.26 -15.85 26.51
CA GLY A 114 36.45 -16.24 25.35
C GLY A 114 35.08 -15.57 25.33
N ASN A 115 34.29 -15.89 24.30
CA ASN A 115 32.91 -15.42 24.19
C ASN A 115 32.06 -16.05 25.29
N GLN A 116 31.40 -15.21 26.07
CA GLN A 116 30.43 -15.65 27.09
C GLN A 116 29.02 -15.30 26.60
N ILE A 117 28.09 -16.24 26.75
CA ILE A 117 26.67 -15.96 26.55
C ILE A 117 26.22 -15.04 27.68
N VAL A 118 25.69 -13.88 27.33
CA VAL A 118 25.19 -12.89 28.30
C VAL A 118 23.67 -12.87 28.38
N GLU A 119 22.99 -13.16 27.27
CA GLU A 119 21.54 -13.10 27.18
C GLU A 119 21.02 -14.04 26.09
N GLN A 120 19.75 -14.45 26.21
CA GLN A 120 19.01 -15.17 25.17
C GLN A 120 17.86 -14.29 24.70
N ILE A 121 17.79 -14.05 23.39
CA ILE A 121 16.74 -13.25 22.77
C ILE A 121 15.62 -14.20 22.34
N THR A 122 14.44 -14.07 22.96
CA THR A 122 13.29 -14.97 22.75
C THR A 122 12.24 -14.42 21.79
N SER A 123 12.18 -13.10 21.62
CA SER A 123 11.32 -12.45 20.62
C SER A 123 11.86 -11.08 20.25
N LEU A 124 11.43 -10.59 19.10
CA LEU A 124 11.66 -9.23 18.63
C LEU A 124 10.30 -8.61 18.32
N THR A 125 10.08 -7.37 18.74
CA THR A 125 8.86 -6.63 18.41
C THR A 125 9.17 -5.58 17.37
N PHE A 126 8.51 -5.66 16.22
CA PHE A 126 8.52 -4.62 15.20
C PHE A 126 7.39 -3.64 15.49
N GLU A 127 7.74 -2.37 15.64
CA GLU A 127 6.78 -1.27 15.64
C GLU A 127 6.73 -0.68 14.23
N LEU A 128 5.55 -0.74 13.60
CA LEU A 128 5.32 -0.23 12.25
C LEU A 128 4.19 0.80 12.31
N ASP A 129 4.44 1.98 11.78
CA ASP A 129 3.46 3.06 11.67
C ASP A 129 3.32 3.55 10.23
N GLY A 130 2.25 4.29 9.99
CA GLY A 130 2.00 4.87 8.68
C GLY A 130 0.62 5.48 8.57
N ILE A 131 0.30 5.89 7.34
CA ILE A 131 -0.98 6.49 6.97
C ILE A 131 -1.49 5.74 5.75
N ALA A 132 -2.75 5.32 5.78
CA ALA A 132 -3.46 4.79 4.61
C ALA A 132 -4.28 5.91 3.97
N ASP A 133 -4.27 5.99 2.64
CA ASP A 133 -4.91 7.09 1.91
C ASP A 133 -6.42 7.18 2.18
N LEU A 134 -7.10 6.02 2.17
CA LEU A 134 -8.53 5.92 2.39
C LEU A 134 -8.87 4.60 3.09
N VAL A 135 -9.77 4.66 4.07
CA VAL A 135 -10.45 3.49 4.64
C VAL A 135 -11.95 3.66 4.45
N LEU A 136 -12.59 2.64 3.89
CA LEU A 136 -14.00 2.64 3.52
C LEU A 136 -14.78 1.67 4.39
N CYS A 137 -15.90 2.13 4.96
CA CYS A 137 -16.88 1.31 5.66
C CYS A 137 -18.14 1.18 4.80
N GLN A 138 -18.56 -0.05 4.54
CA GLN A 138 -19.73 -0.34 3.72
C GLN A 138 -20.72 -1.22 4.47
N THR A 139 -21.98 -1.17 4.06
CA THR A 139 -23.04 -1.99 4.64
C THR A 139 -24.10 -2.35 3.60
N ASP A 140 -24.77 -3.48 3.80
CA ASP A 140 -26.03 -3.84 3.11
C ASP A 140 -27.28 -3.23 3.79
N GLY A 141 -27.09 -2.51 4.90
CA GLY A 141 -28.16 -1.98 5.74
C GLY A 141 -28.81 -3.03 6.66
N GLN A 142 -28.27 -4.24 6.71
CA GLN A 142 -28.74 -5.35 7.53
C GLN A 142 -27.62 -5.88 8.43
N SER A 143 -27.00 -7.01 8.07
CA SER A 143 -26.02 -7.72 8.89
C SER A 143 -24.63 -7.72 8.29
N HIS A 144 -24.48 -7.34 7.02
CA HIS A 144 -23.19 -7.37 6.35
C HIS A 144 -22.55 -6.00 6.40
N ASN A 145 -21.57 -5.85 7.28
CA ASN A 145 -20.83 -4.61 7.49
C ASN A 145 -19.36 -4.87 7.23
N THR A 146 -18.73 -4.05 6.41
CA THR A 146 -17.37 -4.29 5.95
C THR A 146 -16.49 -3.07 6.13
N ILE A 147 -15.18 -3.31 6.25
CA ILE A 147 -14.15 -2.28 6.29
C ILE A 147 -12.98 -2.68 5.39
N ARG A 148 -12.41 -1.74 4.64
CA ARG A 148 -11.23 -1.98 3.79
C ARG A 148 -10.39 -0.74 3.61
N ALA A 149 -9.08 -0.95 3.47
CA ALA A 149 -8.17 0.09 3.03
C ALA A 149 -8.16 0.19 1.49
N ILE A 150 -8.03 1.40 0.99
CA ILE A 150 -7.86 1.73 -0.42
C ILE A 150 -6.67 2.69 -0.52
N ASP A 151 -5.68 2.31 -1.29
CA ASP A 151 -4.49 3.12 -1.57
C ASP A 151 -4.61 3.74 -2.97
N LEU A 152 -4.24 5.02 -3.09
CA LEU A 152 -4.31 5.75 -4.34
C LEU A 152 -2.95 5.78 -5.03
N LYS A 153 -2.90 5.24 -6.25
CA LYS A 153 -1.71 5.32 -7.10
C LYS A 153 -1.97 6.19 -8.33
N THR A 154 -1.08 7.14 -8.56
CA THR A 154 -1.10 8.07 -9.70
C THR A 154 -0.36 7.52 -10.93
N THR A 155 -0.08 6.22 -10.98
CA THR A 155 0.59 5.54 -12.10
C THR A 155 -0.09 5.89 -13.43
N GLY A 156 0.69 6.27 -14.44
CA GLY A 156 0.16 6.74 -15.74
C GLY A 156 -0.39 8.17 -15.73
N GLY A 157 -0.30 8.90 -14.62
CA GLY A 157 -0.91 10.23 -14.49
C GLY A 157 -0.40 11.24 -15.52
N LEU A 158 0.88 11.21 -15.90
CA LEU A 158 1.46 12.09 -16.93
C LEU A 158 0.86 11.84 -18.33
N SER A 159 0.43 10.62 -18.61
CA SER A 159 -0.15 10.22 -19.89
C SER A 159 -1.67 10.32 -19.91
N ILE A 160 -2.31 10.86 -18.87
CA ILE A 160 -3.78 10.91 -18.78
C ILE A 160 -4.40 11.84 -19.83
N LEU A 161 -3.69 12.90 -20.21
CA LEU A 161 -4.13 13.84 -21.25
C LEU A 161 -3.75 13.37 -22.65
N ASN A 162 -2.69 12.56 -22.78
CA ASN A 162 -2.18 12.03 -24.04
C ASN A 162 -1.85 10.55 -23.84
N GLN A 163 -2.90 9.71 -23.86
CA GLN A 163 -2.75 8.27 -23.72
C GLN A 163 -1.98 7.70 -24.93
N PRO A 164 -1.22 6.61 -24.75
CA PRO A 164 -0.56 5.95 -25.86
C PRO A 164 -1.59 5.37 -26.85
N ASP A 165 -1.26 5.40 -28.15
CA ASP A 165 -2.12 4.82 -29.19
C ASP A 165 -2.29 3.30 -29.02
N ASP A 166 -1.23 2.63 -28.56
CA ASP A 166 -1.22 1.23 -28.18
C ASP A 166 -1.26 1.12 -26.65
N VAL A 167 -2.38 0.63 -26.14
CA VAL A 167 -2.63 0.51 -24.70
C VAL A 167 -2.33 -0.88 -24.16
N GLU A 168 -2.08 -1.87 -25.02
CA GLU A 168 -1.84 -3.27 -24.62
C GLU A 168 -0.62 -3.36 -23.69
N GLY A 169 -0.78 -4.02 -22.54
CA GLY A 169 0.24 -4.14 -21.52
C GLY A 169 0.54 -2.85 -20.73
N THR A 170 -0.21 -1.77 -20.95
CA THR A 170 -0.09 -0.53 -20.18
C THR A 170 -1.15 -0.43 -19.09
N ILE A 171 -0.99 0.51 -18.16
CA ILE A 171 -2.01 0.78 -17.13
C ILE A 171 -3.35 1.26 -17.71
N PHE A 172 -3.38 1.68 -18.99
CA PHE A 172 -4.59 2.11 -19.70
C PHE A 172 -5.33 0.97 -20.40
N GLU A 173 -4.80 -0.25 -20.40
CA GLU A 173 -5.52 -1.42 -20.90
C GLU A 173 -6.79 -1.63 -20.06
N ILE A 174 -7.93 -1.82 -20.74
CA ILE A 174 -9.23 -2.01 -20.08
C ILE A 174 -9.57 -3.50 -20.12
N PRO A 175 -9.73 -4.17 -18.97
CA PRO A 175 -10.11 -5.58 -18.93
C PRO A 175 -11.59 -5.77 -19.29
N SER A 176 -11.99 -7.03 -19.46
CA SER A 176 -13.33 -7.39 -19.96
C SER A 176 -14.49 -6.92 -19.08
N ASP A 177 -14.29 -6.80 -17.77
CA ASP A 177 -15.28 -6.27 -16.83
C ASP A 177 -14.64 -5.15 -16.00
N PRO A 178 -14.99 -3.88 -16.27
CA PRO A 178 -14.30 -2.79 -15.61
C PRO A 178 -14.54 -2.62 -14.11
N ASP A 179 -15.67 -3.09 -13.61
CA ASP A 179 -16.08 -2.95 -12.20
C ASP A 179 -15.68 -4.15 -11.34
N ASN A 180 -15.26 -5.23 -11.98
CA ASN A 180 -14.76 -6.40 -11.30
C ASN A 180 -13.29 -6.20 -10.91
N GLU A 181 -13.05 -6.04 -9.61
CA GLU A 181 -11.77 -5.67 -9.02
C GLU A 181 -10.68 -6.76 -9.18
N ILE A 182 -11.08 -8.01 -9.43
CA ILE A 182 -10.17 -9.15 -9.57
C ILE A 182 -9.90 -9.54 -11.03
N ILE A 183 -10.62 -8.94 -11.99
CA ILE A 183 -10.29 -9.06 -13.42
C ILE A 183 -9.33 -7.93 -13.76
N ARG A 184 -8.05 -8.28 -13.92
CA ARG A 184 -6.92 -7.34 -13.99
C ARG A 184 -6.09 -7.59 -15.23
N THR A 185 -5.52 -6.52 -15.76
CA THR A 185 -4.52 -6.56 -16.82
C THR A 185 -3.13 -6.89 -16.24
N PRO A 186 -2.14 -7.27 -17.07
CA PRO A 186 -0.77 -7.52 -16.59
C PRO A 186 -0.15 -6.32 -15.87
N ALA A 187 -0.38 -5.10 -16.35
CA ALA A 187 0.13 -3.88 -15.73
C ALA A 187 -0.50 -3.60 -14.35
N GLU A 188 -1.79 -3.89 -14.18
CA GLU A 188 -2.48 -3.79 -12.89
C GLU A 188 -1.98 -4.84 -11.89
N LEU A 189 -1.69 -6.05 -12.37
CA LEU A 189 -1.13 -7.09 -11.52
C LEU A 189 0.28 -6.72 -11.05
N GLU A 190 1.13 -6.20 -11.94
CA GLU A 190 2.46 -5.70 -11.57
C GLU A 190 2.37 -4.59 -10.50
N LEU A 191 1.41 -3.66 -10.67
CA LEU A 191 1.17 -2.61 -9.70
C LEU A 191 0.76 -3.15 -8.33
N LEU A 192 -0.16 -4.12 -8.29
CA LEU A 192 -0.55 -4.80 -7.04
C LEU A 192 0.66 -5.51 -6.41
N THR A 193 1.40 -6.29 -7.18
CA THR A 193 2.59 -6.99 -6.71
C THR A 193 3.62 -6.03 -6.12
N HIS A 194 3.81 -4.85 -6.71
CA HIS A 194 4.74 -3.84 -6.22
C HIS A 194 4.37 -3.34 -4.81
N TYR A 195 3.08 -3.15 -4.52
CA TYR A 195 2.59 -2.57 -3.25
C TYR A 195 2.01 -3.60 -2.26
N ARG A 196 2.13 -4.91 -2.55
CA ARG A 196 1.49 -5.99 -1.77
C ARG A 196 1.76 -5.95 -0.26
N MET A 197 3.01 -5.68 0.17
CA MET A 197 3.38 -5.68 1.59
C MET A 197 2.78 -4.47 2.33
N GLN A 198 2.76 -3.30 1.69
CA GLN A 198 2.12 -2.09 2.23
C GLN A 198 0.62 -2.35 2.44
N LEU A 199 -0.05 -2.90 1.42
CA LEU A 199 -1.49 -3.17 1.46
C LEU A 199 -1.84 -4.26 2.47
N TYR A 200 -1.05 -5.33 2.55
CA TYR A 200 -1.22 -6.37 3.57
C TYR A 200 -1.10 -5.79 4.99
N LEU A 201 -0.12 -4.91 5.22
CA LEU A 201 0.03 -4.22 6.50
C LEU A 201 -1.22 -3.40 6.87
N TYR A 202 -1.80 -2.66 5.92
CA TYR A 202 -3.05 -1.93 6.15
C TYR A 202 -4.20 -2.87 6.55
N HIS A 203 -4.35 -3.99 5.84
CA HIS A 203 -5.34 -4.99 6.14
C HIS A 203 -5.14 -5.59 7.55
N LEU A 204 -3.91 -5.97 7.90
CA LEU A 204 -3.57 -6.49 9.23
C LEU A 204 -3.94 -5.51 10.35
N CYS A 205 -3.73 -4.21 10.14
CA CYS A 205 -4.10 -3.19 11.11
C CYS A 205 -5.62 -3.14 11.32
N LEU A 206 -6.41 -3.22 10.24
CA LEU A 206 -7.87 -3.26 10.32
C LEU A 206 -8.36 -4.56 10.99
N VAL A 207 -7.77 -5.71 10.67
CA VAL A 207 -8.08 -7.00 11.33
C VAL A 207 -7.87 -6.90 12.83
N ARG A 208 -6.73 -6.35 13.27
CA ARG A 208 -6.43 -6.18 14.70
C ARG A 208 -7.35 -5.17 15.37
N GLN A 209 -7.74 -4.11 14.67
CA GLN A 209 -8.73 -3.16 15.18
C GLN A 209 -10.07 -3.84 15.42
N GLU A 210 -10.58 -4.61 14.45
CA GLU A 210 -11.86 -5.29 14.59
C GLU A 210 -11.81 -6.42 15.62
N ALA A 211 -10.69 -7.16 15.72
CA ALA A 211 -10.47 -8.12 16.80
C ALA A 211 -10.47 -7.45 18.19
N MET A 212 -9.83 -6.28 18.33
CA MET A 212 -9.87 -5.52 19.59
C MET A 212 -11.30 -5.11 19.95
N ARG A 213 -12.09 -4.65 18.98
CA ARG A 213 -13.52 -4.33 19.18
C ARG A 213 -14.30 -5.54 19.67
N GLU A 214 -14.06 -6.72 19.09
CA GLU A 214 -14.67 -7.97 19.53
C GLU A 214 -14.36 -8.28 21.00
N THR A 215 -13.09 -8.15 21.42
CA THR A 215 -12.69 -8.36 22.82
C THR A 215 -13.36 -7.40 23.81
N LEU A 216 -13.78 -6.23 23.33
CA LEU A 216 -14.53 -5.23 24.09
C LEU A 216 -16.04 -5.43 24.01
N GLY A 217 -16.53 -6.49 23.36
CA GLY A 217 -17.95 -6.78 23.18
C GLY A 217 -18.67 -5.80 22.24
N MET A 218 -17.92 -5.14 21.35
CA MET A 218 -18.46 -4.21 20.36
C MET A 218 -18.80 -4.95 19.06
N ALA A 219 -19.74 -4.41 18.29
CA ALA A 219 -20.00 -4.90 16.93
C ALA A 219 -18.76 -4.71 16.05
N THR A 220 -18.49 -5.72 15.23
CA THR A 220 -17.34 -5.78 14.32
C THR A 220 -17.77 -5.72 12.87
N ARG A 221 -16.82 -5.36 12.01
CA ARG A 221 -16.94 -5.43 10.56
C ARG A 221 -16.08 -6.56 10.01
N GLU A 222 -16.52 -7.13 8.90
CA GLU A 222 -15.67 -7.98 8.08
C GLU A 222 -14.58 -7.11 7.42
N VAL A 223 -13.33 -7.48 7.61
CA VAL A 223 -12.23 -6.77 6.95
C VAL A 223 -12.03 -7.36 5.56
N LEU A 224 -12.37 -6.60 4.53
CA LEU A 224 -12.14 -7.05 3.16
C LEU A 224 -10.68 -6.84 2.76
N ARG A 225 -10.29 -7.53 1.70
CA ARG A 225 -9.01 -7.30 1.03
C ARG A 225 -8.87 -5.82 0.66
N PRO A 226 -7.68 -5.24 0.87
CA PRO A 226 -7.40 -3.88 0.48
C PRO A 226 -7.37 -3.77 -1.06
N GLY A 227 -7.47 -2.55 -1.58
CA GLY A 227 -7.41 -2.32 -3.03
C GLY A 227 -6.56 -1.12 -3.40
N ILE A 228 -6.16 -1.07 -4.67
CA ILE A 228 -5.54 0.11 -5.28
C ILE A 228 -6.58 0.82 -6.13
N LEU A 229 -6.71 2.12 -5.94
CA LEU A 229 -7.36 3.01 -6.89
C LEU A 229 -6.30 3.55 -7.86
N VAL A 230 -6.42 3.16 -9.12
CA VAL A 230 -5.57 3.66 -10.20
C VAL A 230 -6.15 4.99 -10.68
N ALA A 231 -5.55 6.11 -10.28
CA ALA A 231 -6.11 7.45 -10.52
C ALA A 231 -6.24 7.80 -12.01
N SER A 232 -5.39 7.23 -12.87
CA SER A 232 -5.38 7.48 -14.31
C SER A 232 -6.51 6.79 -15.08
N THR A 233 -7.08 5.71 -14.53
CA THR A 233 -8.17 4.94 -15.16
C THR A 233 -9.44 4.88 -14.31
N GLY A 234 -9.36 5.29 -13.04
CA GLY A 234 -10.49 5.26 -12.09
C GLY A 234 -10.82 3.84 -11.61
N ARG A 235 -9.98 2.86 -11.99
CA ARG A 235 -10.17 1.47 -11.65
C ARG A 235 -9.82 1.20 -10.20
N LEU A 236 -10.65 0.40 -9.55
CA LEU A 236 -10.39 -0.19 -8.26
C LEU A 236 -10.01 -1.64 -8.48
N ILE A 237 -8.79 -2.02 -8.06
CA ILE A 237 -8.25 -3.37 -8.26
C ILE A 237 -7.86 -4.00 -6.93
N SER A 238 -7.99 -5.32 -6.82
CA SER A 238 -7.66 -6.09 -5.63
C SER A 238 -7.26 -7.53 -5.99
N TRP A 239 -7.00 -8.35 -4.99
CA TRP A 239 -6.63 -9.75 -5.14
C TRP A 239 -7.82 -10.69 -5.06
N THR A 240 -7.66 -11.90 -5.59
CA THR A 240 -8.51 -13.02 -5.17
C THR A 240 -8.22 -13.39 -3.72
N GLU A 241 -8.99 -14.33 -3.16
CA GLU A 241 -8.80 -14.77 -1.77
C GLU A 241 -7.48 -15.52 -1.64
N GLU A 242 -7.27 -16.45 -2.56
CA GLU A 242 -6.12 -17.35 -2.61
C GLU A 242 -4.82 -16.58 -2.82
N GLU A 243 -4.82 -15.57 -3.70
CA GLU A 243 -3.65 -14.70 -3.91
C GLU A 243 -3.32 -13.89 -2.65
N PHE A 244 -4.33 -13.41 -1.93
CA PHE A 244 -4.13 -12.58 -0.75
C PHE A 244 -3.69 -13.39 0.48
N GLU A 245 -4.14 -14.64 0.61
CA GLU A 245 -3.64 -15.59 1.61
C GLU A 245 -2.14 -15.82 1.42
N GLN A 246 -1.68 -16.06 0.18
CA GLN A 246 -0.25 -16.23 -0.13
C GLN A 246 0.59 -15.01 0.21
N ILE A 247 0.05 -13.81 -0.01
CA ILE A 247 0.72 -12.55 0.38
C ILE A 247 0.90 -12.50 1.91
N GLY A 248 -0.04 -13.02 2.68
CA GLY A 248 0.09 -13.11 4.14
C GLY A 248 1.18 -14.07 4.59
N GLU A 249 1.27 -15.24 3.97
CA GLU A 249 2.37 -16.19 4.22
C GLU A 249 3.73 -15.57 3.90
N GLU A 250 3.84 -14.88 2.75
CA GLU A 250 5.05 -14.16 2.36
C GLU A 250 5.41 -13.05 3.36
N PHE A 251 4.43 -12.28 3.83
CA PHE A 251 4.64 -11.23 4.82
C PHE A 251 5.20 -11.79 6.13
N ASP A 252 4.63 -12.89 6.64
CA ASP A 252 5.11 -13.54 7.85
C ASP A 252 6.55 -14.06 7.70
N ASP A 253 6.88 -14.61 6.53
CA ASP A 253 8.24 -15.08 6.24
C ASP A 253 9.23 -13.92 6.14
N LEU A 254 8.83 -12.78 5.57
CA LEU A 254 9.65 -11.57 5.54
C LEU A 254 9.89 -11.02 6.94
N ILE A 255 8.87 -10.97 7.81
CA ILE A 255 9.03 -10.55 9.22
C ILE A 255 9.98 -11.48 9.97
N LYS A 256 9.87 -12.80 9.79
CA LYS A 256 10.82 -13.77 10.35
C LYS A 256 12.24 -13.51 9.86
N GLN A 257 12.43 -13.30 8.56
CA GLN A 257 13.74 -13.02 7.98
C GLN A 257 14.33 -11.72 8.52
N LEU A 258 13.54 -10.65 8.59
CA LEU A 258 13.96 -9.38 9.17
C LEU A 258 14.40 -9.55 10.63
N ALA A 259 13.67 -10.34 11.42
CA ALA A 259 14.04 -10.60 12.81
C ALA A 259 15.37 -11.35 12.90
N LEU A 260 15.57 -12.35 12.05
CA LEU A 260 16.84 -13.08 11.99
C LEU A 260 18.01 -12.19 11.54
N VAL A 261 17.80 -11.31 10.56
CA VAL A 261 18.82 -10.36 10.08
C VAL A 261 19.26 -9.41 11.20
N GLU A 262 18.31 -8.96 12.03
CA GLU A 262 18.62 -7.98 13.06
C GLU A 262 19.44 -8.59 14.21
N VAL A 263 19.17 -9.85 14.55
CA VAL A 263 19.80 -10.48 15.72
C VAL A 263 21.04 -11.33 15.37
N LYS A 264 21.20 -11.78 14.11
CA LYS A 264 22.40 -12.50 13.68
C LYS A 264 23.59 -11.56 13.50
N GLU A 265 24.80 -12.08 13.71
CA GLU A 265 26.05 -11.33 13.48
C GLU A 265 26.17 -10.91 12.00
N LYS A 266 25.97 -9.61 11.74
CA LYS A 266 26.00 -8.99 10.39
C LYS A 266 27.34 -9.13 9.67
N GLY A 267 28.42 -9.49 10.37
CA GLY A 267 29.76 -9.67 9.84
C GLY A 267 30.09 -11.08 9.36
N ASP A 268 29.22 -12.06 9.60
CA ASP A 268 29.42 -13.45 9.16
C ASP A 268 28.68 -13.69 7.84
N GLU A 269 29.43 -13.80 6.74
CA GLU A 269 28.90 -14.05 5.39
C GLU A 269 28.11 -15.37 5.30
N VAL A 270 28.33 -16.33 6.21
CA VAL A 270 27.56 -17.58 6.27
C VAL A 270 26.09 -17.31 6.62
N ASN A 271 25.82 -16.26 7.41
CA ASN A 271 24.47 -15.89 7.80
C ASN A 271 23.70 -15.17 6.68
N PHE A 272 24.42 -14.57 5.73
CA PHE A 272 23.86 -13.78 4.63
C PHE A 272 24.57 -14.12 3.30
N PRO A 273 24.40 -15.35 2.79
CA PRO A 273 25.09 -15.78 1.59
C PRO A 273 24.65 -14.92 0.39
N ARG A 274 25.61 -14.65 -0.48
CA ARG A 274 25.36 -13.93 -1.73
C ARG A 274 24.40 -14.74 -2.61
N LEU A 275 23.46 -14.03 -3.24
CA LEU A 275 22.50 -14.62 -4.16
C LEU A 275 23.18 -15.24 -5.39
N PRO A 276 22.60 -16.26 -6.02
CA PRO A 276 23.10 -16.81 -7.27
C PRO A 276 22.96 -15.78 -8.42
N ILE A 277 23.71 -15.94 -9.52
CA ILE A 277 23.75 -14.93 -10.59
C ILE A 277 22.43 -14.81 -11.35
N GLU A 278 21.62 -15.86 -11.32
CA GLU A 278 20.27 -15.93 -11.84
C GLU A 278 19.33 -14.91 -11.15
N GLU A 279 19.64 -14.49 -9.93
CA GLU A 279 18.90 -13.49 -9.16
C GLU A 279 19.52 -12.08 -9.22
N GLU A 280 20.33 -11.80 -10.26
CA GLU A 280 20.97 -10.50 -10.43
C GLU A 280 19.98 -9.33 -10.40
N GLN A 281 18.77 -9.49 -10.94
CA GLN A 281 17.73 -8.45 -10.92
C GLN A 281 17.35 -8.04 -9.48
N THR A 282 17.27 -8.98 -8.55
CA THR A 282 17.04 -8.70 -7.12
C THR A 282 18.19 -7.88 -6.54
N CYS A 283 19.44 -8.29 -6.80
CA CYS A 283 20.61 -7.52 -6.36
C CYS A 283 20.65 -6.13 -6.99
N ARG A 284 20.19 -5.95 -8.23
CA ARG A 284 20.10 -4.65 -8.90
C ARG A 284 19.15 -3.68 -8.24
N GLN A 285 18.30 -4.11 -7.31
CA GLN A 285 17.45 -3.23 -6.50
C GLN A 285 18.07 -2.90 -5.13
N CYS A 286 19.11 -3.63 -4.73
CA CYS A 286 19.75 -3.51 -3.43
C CYS A 286 20.72 -2.31 -3.35
N PRO A 287 20.65 -1.47 -2.31
CA PRO A 287 21.56 -0.35 -2.13
C PRO A 287 23.04 -0.79 -2.00
N TYR A 288 23.27 -2.00 -1.47
CA TYR A 288 24.62 -2.57 -1.33
C TYR A 288 25.27 -3.00 -2.65
N TYR A 289 24.50 -3.13 -3.73
CA TYR A 289 24.99 -3.44 -5.07
C TYR A 289 25.08 -2.21 -5.99
N ARG A 290 24.19 -1.23 -5.81
CA ARG A 290 24.11 -0.02 -6.66
C ARG A 290 25.21 1.01 -6.39
N GLY A 291 25.84 0.97 -5.22
CA GLY A 291 26.85 1.95 -4.84
C GLY A 291 28.16 1.86 -5.64
N ASN A 292 28.92 2.96 -5.68
CA ASN A 292 30.28 3.01 -6.24
C ASN A 292 31.24 2.03 -5.54
N ILE A 293 30.88 1.59 -4.34
CA ILE A 293 31.52 0.50 -3.62
C ILE A 293 30.45 -0.57 -3.44
N ARG A 294 30.63 -1.72 -4.10
CA ARG A 294 29.75 -2.89 -3.95
C ARG A 294 30.09 -3.60 -2.66
N LEU A 295 29.20 -3.50 -1.68
CA LEU A 295 29.28 -4.23 -0.42
C LEU A 295 28.65 -5.63 -0.54
N CYS A 296 27.76 -5.84 -1.51
CA CYS A 296 27.19 -7.15 -1.84
C CYS A 296 26.90 -7.23 -3.36
N ALA A 297 26.91 -8.44 -3.92
CA ALA A 297 26.60 -8.73 -5.32
C ALA A 297 26.26 -10.23 -5.50
N PRO A 298 25.67 -10.65 -6.63
CA PRO A 298 25.47 -12.08 -6.93
C PRO A 298 26.78 -12.86 -7.01
N ASN A 299 26.78 -14.15 -6.69
CA ASN A 299 27.94 -15.03 -6.77
C ASN A 299 28.66 -14.90 -8.11
N GLY A 300 29.99 -14.76 -8.08
CA GLY A 300 30.82 -14.58 -9.27
C GLY A 300 31.09 -13.11 -9.66
N ILE A 301 30.40 -12.13 -9.07
CA ILE A 301 30.68 -10.70 -9.28
C ILE A 301 31.67 -10.18 -8.23
N ALA A 302 32.65 -9.36 -8.64
CA ALA A 302 33.59 -8.76 -7.68
C ALA A 302 32.91 -7.72 -6.78
N LEU A 303 33.31 -7.70 -5.50
CA LEU A 303 32.95 -6.66 -4.53
C LEU A 303 34.02 -5.57 -4.49
N GLY A 304 33.71 -4.43 -3.87
CA GLY A 304 34.62 -3.30 -3.74
C GLY A 304 34.33 -2.17 -4.73
N ALA A 305 35.32 -1.31 -4.95
CA ALA A 305 35.16 -0.15 -5.82
C ALA A 305 34.90 -0.59 -7.27
N VAL A 306 33.84 -0.04 -7.87
CA VAL A 306 33.54 -0.23 -9.29
C VAL A 306 34.13 0.95 -10.03
N GLU A 307 35.05 0.71 -10.97
CA GLU A 307 35.45 1.74 -11.92
C GLU A 307 34.20 2.10 -12.74
N SER A 308 33.90 3.39 -12.82
CA SER A 308 32.73 3.90 -13.54
C SER A 308 32.95 3.72 -15.04
N ASP A 309 32.67 2.53 -15.55
CA ASP A 309 32.44 2.36 -16.98
C ASP A 309 31.13 3.07 -17.33
N GLU A 310 31.21 3.94 -18.34
CA GLU A 310 30.18 4.84 -18.82
C GLU A 310 28.78 4.19 -18.81
N ILE A 311 27.88 4.72 -17.98
CA ILE A 311 26.45 4.47 -18.13
C ILE A 311 26.04 5.20 -19.40
N ASP A 312 26.05 4.47 -20.51
CA ASP A 312 25.47 4.89 -21.77
C ASP A 312 23.94 5.01 -21.55
N LEU A 313 23.51 6.24 -21.27
CA LEU A 313 22.10 6.61 -21.23
C LEU A 313 21.57 6.58 -22.67
N LYS A 314 20.89 5.49 -23.03
CA LYS A 314 19.92 5.44 -24.12
C LYS A 314 18.58 4.96 -23.59
#